data_AF-A0A935S206-F1
#
_entry.id   AF-A0A935S206-F1
#
_cell.length_a   1.000
_cell.length_b   1.000
_cell.length_c   1.000
_cell.angle_alpha   90.00
_cell.angle_beta   90.00
_cell.angle_gamma   90.00
#
_symmetry.space_group_name_H-M   'P 1'
#
loop_
_entity.id
_entity.type
_entity.pdbx_description
1 polymer ?
#
loop_
_entity_poly.entity_id
_entity_poly.type
_entity_poly.pdbx_seq_one_letter_code
_entity_poly.pdbx_strand_id
1 'polypeptide(L)'
;MRTLFLSLVLLAHLSGKAQLMVGIDTISVRENNYCQKLPWAGGINAATFSNCDINYDGKNDLVIYDKLNNSSLGAFKCFENIGTTGQAKYKYRPDLTSKFLTFIIGH
;
A
#
# COMPACT_ATOMS: atom_id res chain seq x y z
N MET A 1 2.58 -0.51 47.27
CA MET A 1 1.47 0.19 46.57
C MET A 1 1.95 1.07 45.42
N ARG A 2 2.93 1.98 45.61
CA ARG A 2 3.44 2.88 44.55
C ARG A 2 4.04 2.16 43.32
N THR A 3 4.82 1.10 43.55
CA THR A 3 5.49 0.34 42.49
C THR A 3 4.53 -0.53 41.68
N LEU A 4 3.49 -1.09 42.32
CA LEU A 4 2.43 -1.88 41.67
C LEU A 4 1.58 -1.04 40.70
N PHE A 5 1.31 0.22 41.07
CA PHE A 5 0.58 1.14 40.21
C PHE A 5 1.38 1.48 38.94
N LEU A 6 2.69 1.71 39.06
CA LEU A 6 3.57 1.99 37.92
C LEU A 6 3.67 0.80 36.96
N SER A 7 3.75 -0.44 37.48
CA SER A 7 3.74 -1.64 36.63
C SER A 7 2.42 -1.82 35.88
N LEU A 8 1.28 -1.51 36.51
CA LEU A 8 -0.03 -1.62 35.88
C LEU A 8 -0.20 -0.62 34.72
N VAL A 9 0.30 0.61 34.89
CA VAL A 9 0.31 1.63 33.83
C VAL A 9 1.23 1.20 32.68
N LEU A 10 2.40 0.62 32.97
CA LEU A 10 3.31 0.14 31.93
C LEU A 10 2.72 -0.99 31.08
N LEU A 11 2.04 -1.96 31.70
CA LEU A 11 1.39 -3.07 30.99
C LEU A 11 0.21 -2.62 30.12
N ALA A 12 -0.49 -1.55 30.51
CA ALA A 12 -1.63 -1.02 29.74
C ALA A 12 -1.21 -0.38 28.40
N HIS A 13 0.05 0.05 28.25
CA HIS A 13 0.56 0.62 27.01
C HIS A 13 0.88 -0.42 25.92
N LEU A 14 0.98 -1.71 26.24
CA LEU A 14 1.35 -2.73 25.24
C LEU A 14 0.19 -3.14 24.30
N SER A 15 -1.06 -2.75 24.60
CA SER A 15 -2.25 -3.21 23.87
C SER A 15 -2.80 -2.18 22.86
N GLY A 16 -2.16 -1.03 22.69
CA GLY A 16 -2.63 0.03 21.81
C GLY A 16 -2.35 -0.24 20.33
N LYS A 17 -3.36 -0.65 19.55
CA LYS A 17 -3.32 -0.60 18.08
C LYS A 17 -3.76 0.80 17.64
N ALA A 18 -2.82 1.70 17.35
CA ALA A 18 -3.12 3.13 17.15
C ALA A 18 -3.35 3.56 15.68
N GLN A 19 -3.19 2.67 14.70
CA GLN A 19 -3.44 3.02 13.30
C GLN A 19 -4.33 1.97 12.66
N LEU A 20 -5.56 2.38 12.33
CA LEU A 20 -6.40 1.65 11.40
C LEU A 20 -5.86 1.95 10.00
N MET A 21 -5.53 0.91 9.23
CA MET A 21 -5.10 1.06 7.85
C MET A 21 -6.33 1.36 6.99
N VAL A 22 -6.83 2.59 7.04
CA VAL A 22 -7.96 3.03 6.22
C VAL A 22 -7.41 3.48 4.87
N GLY A 23 -7.57 2.64 3.85
CA GLY A 23 -7.33 3.02 2.46
C GLY A 23 -8.50 3.87 1.95
N ILE A 24 -8.51 5.16 2.26
CA ILE A 24 -9.49 6.10 1.68
C ILE A 24 -8.95 6.51 0.31
N ASP A 25 -9.51 5.98 -0.77
CA ASP A 25 -9.18 6.37 -2.15
C ASP A 25 -10.26 7.26 -2.82
N THR A 26 -11.36 7.52 -2.12
CA THR A 26 -12.56 8.18 -2.66
C THR A 26 -12.51 9.71 -2.67
N ILE A 27 -11.55 10.33 -1.99
CA ILE A 27 -11.45 11.80 -1.89
C ILE A 27 -10.46 12.33 -2.93
N SER A 28 -10.89 13.24 -3.81
CA SER A 28 -9.98 13.89 -4.76
C SER A 28 -8.99 14.82 -4.02
N VAL A 29 -7.69 14.63 -4.22
CA VAL A 29 -6.66 15.53 -3.68
C VAL A 29 -6.27 16.55 -4.75
N ARG A 30 -6.29 17.84 -4.38
CA ARG A 30 -5.89 18.94 -5.27
C ARG A 30 -4.71 19.70 -4.70
N GLU A 31 -3.76 20.01 -5.57
CA GLU A 31 -2.62 20.87 -5.27
C GLU A 31 -2.51 21.90 -6.39
N ASN A 32 -2.45 23.19 -6.06
CA ASN A 32 -2.35 24.28 -7.04
C ASN A 32 -3.41 24.20 -8.17
N ASN A 33 -4.66 23.88 -7.82
CA ASN A 33 -5.79 23.63 -8.75
C ASN A 33 -5.69 22.38 -9.65
N TYR A 34 -4.64 21.56 -9.52
CA TYR A 34 -4.52 20.28 -10.24
C TYR A 34 -5.01 19.12 -9.38
N CYS A 35 -5.85 18.25 -9.95
CA CYS A 35 -6.26 17.01 -9.30
C CYS A 35 -5.15 15.96 -9.43
N GLN A 36 -4.65 15.47 -8.30
CA GLN A 36 -3.65 14.41 -8.28
C GLN A 36 -4.27 13.08 -8.72
N LYS A 37 -3.58 12.36 -9.60
CA LYS A 37 -4.08 11.10 -10.18
C LYS A 37 -3.99 9.92 -9.22
N LEU A 38 -2.95 9.89 -8.38
CA LEU A 38 -2.63 8.78 -7.47
C LEU A 38 -2.27 9.24 -6.04
N PRO A 39 -3.03 10.17 -5.43
CA PRO A 39 -2.64 10.76 -4.15
C PRO A 39 -2.64 9.76 -2.99
N TRP A 40 -3.43 8.70 -3.09
CA TRP A 40 -3.58 7.66 -2.07
C TRP A 40 -2.79 6.38 -2.39
N ALA A 41 -2.00 6.37 -3.46
CA ALA A 41 -1.13 5.23 -3.79
C ALA A 41 0.06 5.11 -2.82
N GLY A 42 0.31 6.12 -1.99
CA GLY A 42 1.46 6.23 -1.10
C GLY A 42 2.76 6.50 -1.85
N GLY A 43 3.84 6.71 -1.09
CA GLY A 43 5.19 6.81 -1.65
C GLY A 43 5.71 5.46 -2.15
N ILE A 44 6.69 5.53 -3.06
CA ILE A 44 7.48 4.38 -3.52
C ILE A 44 8.94 4.71 -3.19
N ASN A 45 9.62 3.82 -2.44
CA ASN A 45 10.99 4.08 -1.99
C ASN A 45 12.01 3.23 -2.76
N ALA A 46 11.85 1.91 -2.74
CA ALA A 46 12.75 0.95 -3.39
C ALA A 46 11.93 -0.03 -4.25
N ALA A 47 11.46 0.47 -5.40
CA ALA A 47 10.58 -0.27 -6.30
C ALA A 47 11.32 -1.22 -7.25
N THR A 48 10.75 -2.42 -7.37
CA THR A 48 10.96 -3.31 -8.51
C THR A 48 9.67 -3.35 -9.33
N PHE A 49 9.79 -3.20 -10.65
CA PHE A 49 8.66 -3.14 -11.57
C PHE A 49 8.52 -4.46 -12.34
N SER A 50 7.29 -4.90 -12.53
CA SER A 50 6.95 -6.03 -13.37
C SER A 50 5.67 -5.74 -14.16
N ASN A 51 5.59 -6.28 -15.38
CA ASN A 51 4.40 -6.18 -16.21
C ASN A 51 3.74 -7.55 -16.28
N CYS A 52 2.48 -7.65 -15.91
CA CYS A 52 1.67 -8.86 -16.06
C CYS A 52 0.20 -8.50 -16.23
N ASP A 53 -0.58 -9.37 -16.85
CA ASP A 53 -2.04 -9.22 -16.95
C ASP A 53 -2.67 -9.75 -15.64
N ILE A 54 -3.07 -8.83 -14.75
CA ILE A 54 -3.56 -9.17 -13.39
C ILE A 54 -5.09 -9.36 -13.40
N ASN A 55 -5.78 -8.62 -14.28
CA ASN A 55 -7.24 -8.64 -14.40
C ASN A 55 -7.76 -9.59 -15.51
N TYR A 56 -6.86 -10.24 -16.26
CA TYR A 56 -7.14 -11.14 -17.38
C TYR A 56 -7.87 -10.46 -18.55
N ASP A 57 -7.59 -9.18 -18.81
CA ASP A 57 -8.19 -8.42 -19.91
C ASP A 57 -7.37 -8.44 -21.22
N GLY A 58 -6.22 -9.13 -21.22
CA GLY A 58 -5.31 -9.22 -22.35
C GLY A 58 -4.34 -8.05 -22.47
N LYS A 59 -4.33 -7.11 -21.53
CA LYS A 59 -3.35 -6.02 -21.43
C LYS A 59 -2.39 -6.27 -20.27
N ASN A 60 -1.14 -5.84 -20.46
CA ASN A 60 -0.18 -5.86 -19.38
C ASN A 60 -0.46 -4.69 -18.41
N ASP A 61 -0.80 -5.05 -17.17
CA ASP A 61 -0.86 -4.18 -16.00
C ASP A 61 0.53 -3.99 -15.39
N LEU A 62 0.64 -3.03 -14.47
CA LEU A 62 1.88 -2.72 -13.75
C LEU A 62 1.81 -3.22 -12.30
N VAL A 63 2.73 -4.10 -11.94
CA VAL A 63 2.97 -4.53 -10.56
C VAL A 63 4.26 -3.90 -10.06
N ILE A 64 4.19 -3.29 -8.88
CA ILE A 64 5.33 -2.70 -8.20
C ILE A 64 5.52 -3.42 -6.86
N TYR A 65 6.70 -3.96 -6.63
CA TYR A 65 7.12 -4.41 -5.31
C TYR A 65 8.01 -3.34 -4.68
N ASP A 66 7.52 -2.68 -3.63
CA ASP A 66 8.28 -1.69 -2.88
C ASP A 66 8.93 -2.34 -1.65
N LYS A 67 10.26 -2.47 -1.69
CA LYS A 67 11.04 -3.09 -0.63
C LYS A 67 11.17 -2.11 0.55
N LEU A 68 10.84 -2.56 1.76
CA LEU A 68 11.10 -1.81 2.97
C LEU A 68 12.54 -2.05 3.44
N ASN A 69 13.11 -1.05 4.11
CA ASN A 69 14.52 -0.96 4.48
C ASN A 69 15.07 -2.19 5.24
N ASN A 70 14.21 -3.04 5.81
CA ASN A 70 14.57 -4.32 6.38
C ASN A 70 14.19 -5.45 5.40
N SER A 71 15.20 -6.16 4.91
CA SER A 71 15.24 -6.82 3.60
C SER A 71 14.21 -7.91 3.26
N SER A 72 13.30 -8.25 4.17
CA SER A 72 12.26 -9.27 3.97
C SER A 72 10.84 -8.73 3.97
N LEU A 73 10.66 -7.43 4.24
CA LEU A 73 9.34 -6.79 4.22
C LEU A 73 9.22 -5.91 2.97
N GLY A 74 8.11 -6.03 2.26
CA GLY A 74 7.78 -5.16 1.15
C GLY A 74 6.30 -5.22 0.85
N ALA A 75 5.79 -4.20 0.17
CA ALA A 75 4.39 -4.11 -0.22
C ALA A 75 4.29 -4.17 -1.74
N PHE A 76 3.40 -5.03 -2.23
CA PHE A 76 2.97 -4.95 -3.62
C PHE A 76 2.06 -3.73 -3.79
N LYS A 77 2.08 -3.12 -4.98
CA LYS A 77 1.14 -2.12 -5.44
C LYS A 77 0.78 -2.49 -6.88
N CYS A 78 -0.51 -2.68 -7.15
CA CYS A 78 -1.01 -3.07 -8.46
C CYS A 78 -1.67 -1.89 -9.15
N PHE A 79 -1.40 -1.72 -10.44
CA PHE A 79 -2.00 -0.69 -11.25
C PHE A 79 -2.53 -1.27 -12.57
N GLU A 80 -3.82 -1.11 -12.78
CA GLU A 80 -4.52 -1.56 -13.99
C GLU A 80 -4.26 -0.62 -15.16
N ASN A 81 -3.99 -1.18 -16.33
CA ASN A 81 -3.78 -0.44 -17.56
C ASN A 81 -5.10 0.00 -18.20
N ILE A 82 -5.53 1.23 -17.91
CA ILE A 82 -6.71 1.86 -18.50
C ILE A 82 -6.37 2.69 -19.77
N GLY A 83 -5.16 2.54 -20.30
CA GLY A 83 -4.70 3.20 -21.51
C GLY A 83 -5.29 2.60 -22.79
N THR A 84 -5.32 3.44 -23.83
CA THR A 84 -5.45 3.01 -25.22
C THR A 84 -4.07 2.81 -25.85
N THR A 85 -4.01 2.26 -27.07
CA THR A 85 -2.76 2.05 -27.80
C THR A 85 -1.90 3.32 -27.80
N GLY A 86 -0.68 3.22 -27.26
CA GLY A 86 0.27 4.34 -27.15
C GLY A 86 0.08 5.28 -25.96
N GLN A 87 -0.91 5.06 -25.09
CA GLN A 87 -1.10 5.84 -23.86
C GLN A 87 -0.71 5.04 -22.62
N ALA A 88 0.34 5.48 -21.91
CA ALA A 88 0.67 4.99 -20.58
C ALA A 88 -0.28 5.59 -19.53
N LYS A 89 -1.41 4.92 -19.27
CA LYS A 89 -2.41 5.33 -18.29
C LYS A 89 -2.75 4.19 -17.36
N TYR A 90 -2.53 4.43 -16.07
CA TYR A 90 -2.67 3.42 -15.04
C TYR A 90 -3.61 3.89 -13.92
N LYS A 91 -4.42 2.96 -13.41
CA LYS A 91 -5.32 3.17 -12.26
C LYS A 91 -4.86 2.30 -11.10
N TYR A 92 -4.64 2.90 -9.93
CA TYR A 92 -4.28 2.13 -8.74
C TYR A 92 -5.43 1.20 -8.32
N ARG A 93 -5.10 -0.07 -8.07
CA ARG A 93 -6.03 -1.14 -7.70
C ARG A 93 -5.63 -1.77 -6.35
N PRO A 94 -6.02 -1.14 -5.22
CA PRO A 94 -5.73 -1.68 -3.89
C PRO A 94 -6.40 -3.04 -3.65
N ASP A 95 -7.51 -3.30 -4.33
CA ASP A 95 -8.26 -4.57 -4.29
C ASP A 95 -7.51 -5.74 -4.95
N LEU A 96 -6.65 -5.47 -5.95
CA LEU A 96 -5.76 -6.49 -6.53
C LEU A 96 -4.51 -6.66 -5.68
N THR A 97 -4.04 -5.57 -5.07
CA THR A 97 -2.88 -5.56 -4.17
C THR A 97 -3.09 -6.46 -2.96
N SER A 98 -4.30 -6.49 -2.39
CA SER A 98 -4.62 -7.37 -1.25
C SER A 98 -4.57 -8.86 -1.61
N LYS A 99 -4.73 -9.23 -2.88
CA LYS A 99 -4.63 -10.63 -3.36
C LYS A 99 -3.20 -11.15 -3.39
N PHE A 100 -2.21 -10.27 -3.50
CA PHE A 100 -0.80 -10.65 -3.51
C PHE A 100 -0.26 -11.07 -2.14
N LEU A 101 -1.13 -11.17 -1.12
CA LEU A 101 -0.86 -11.66 0.24
C LEU A 101 0.51 -11.24 0.75
N THR A 102 0.52 -10.23 1.63
CA THR A 102 1.68 -9.92 2.48
C THR A 102 2.22 -11.23 3.07
N PHE A 103 3.32 -11.73 2.48
CA PHE A 103 4.03 -12.91 2.95
C PHE A 103 4.80 -12.47 4.20
N ILE A 104 4.08 -12.20 5.29
CA ILE A 104 4.68 -12.14 6.61
C ILE A 104 4.91 -13.59 7.01
N ILE A 105 6.12 -14.01 6.70
CA ILE A 105 6.73 -15.23 7.20
C ILE A 105 6.63 -15.16 8.73
N GLY A 106 5.73 -15.97 9.29
CA GLY A 106 5.86 -16.40 10.66
C GLY A 106 7.11 -17.27 10.74
N HIS A 107 8.15 -16.74 11.37
CA HIS A 107 9.21 -17.52 11.98
C HIS A 107 9.77 -16.75 13.16
#